data_AF-A0AAU4XRP0-F1
#
_entry.id   AF-A0AAU4XRP0-F1
#
_cell.length_a   1.000
_cell.length_b   1.000
_cell.length_c   1.000
_cell.angle_alpha   90.00
_cell.angle_beta   90.00
_cell.angle_gamma   90.00
#
_symmetry.space_group_name_H-M   'P 1'
#
loop_
_entity.id
_entity.type
_entity.pdbx_description
1 polymer ?
#
loop_
_entity_poly.entity_id
_entity_poly.type
_entity_poly.pdbx_seq_one_letter_code
_entity_poly.pdbx_strand_id
1 'polypeptide(L)' 'MSAGRPLTKIERKKYNRAEHERKIRQDLISQHGNDLGTFYYWLRLMNIRGTQAFRDGDTAFIRDVALALENVYRRHAG' A
#
# COMPACT_ATOMS: atom_id res chain seq x y z
N MET A 1 12.85 -2.90 -17.55
CA MET A 1 13.11 -4.30 -17.14
C MET A 1 14.61 -4.52 -17.21
N SER A 2 15.32 -4.75 -16.09
CA SER A 2 16.78 -4.91 -16.11
C SER A 2 17.12 -6.32 -16.61
N ALA A 3 17.86 -6.37 -17.72
CA ALA A 3 18.25 -7.56 -18.46
C ALA A 3 19.04 -8.56 -17.58
N GLY A 4 18.46 -9.74 -17.30
CA GLY A 4 19.11 -11.03 -16.97
C GLY A 4 20.14 -11.10 -15.82
N ARG A 5 20.59 -9.98 -15.27
CA ARG A 5 21.64 -9.90 -14.26
C ARG A 5 21.04 -10.16 -12.88
N PRO A 6 21.77 -10.84 -11.98
CA PRO A 6 21.35 -10.97 -10.60
C PRO A 6 21.08 -9.61 -9.95
N LEU A 7 19.99 -9.51 -9.18
CA LEU A 7 19.68 -8.30 -8.43
C LEU A 7 20.82 -7.97 -7.46
N THR A 8 21.25 -6.72 -7.46
CA THR A 8 22.13 -6.17 -6.42
C THR A 8 21.45 -6.26 -5.05
N LYS A 9 22.23 -6.13 -3.97
CA LYS A 9 21.70 -6.17 -2.59
C LYS A 9 20.59 -5.12 -2.36
N ILE A 10 20.76 -3.92 -2.92
CA ILE A 10 19.78 -2.82 -2.80
C ILE A 10 18.49 -3.16 -3.56
N GLU A 11 18.62 -3.63 -4.81
CA GLU A 11 17.45 -4.02 -5.63
C GLU A 11 16.71 -5.20 -5.00
N ARG A 12 17.43 -6.19 -4.46
CA ARG A 12 16.84 -7.32 -3.75
C ARG A 12 16.08 -6.89 -2.50
N LYS A 13 16.62 -5.95 -1.71
CA LYS A 13 15.91 -5.39 -0.55
C LYS A 13 14.62 -4.68 -0.96
N LYS A 14 14.66 -3.88 -2.04
CA LYS A 14 13.47 -3.20 -2.59
C LYS A 14 12.43 -4.20 -3.09
N TYR A 15 12.86 -5.22 -3.81
CA TYR A 15 12.01 -6.30 -4.31
C TYR A 15 11.34 -7.08 -3.15
N ASN A 16 12.13 -7.53 -2.17
CA ASN A 16 11.60 -8.26 -1.01
C ASN A 16 10.58 -7.41 -0.22
N ARG A 17 10.82 -6.10 -0.10
CA ARG A 17 9.86 -5.19 0.53
C ARG A 17 8.57 -5.11 -0.28
N ALA A 18 8.65 -4.99 -1.60
CA ALA A 18 7.47 -4.95 -2.46
C ALA A 18 6.67 -6.27 -2.39
N GLU A 19 7.34 -7.43 -2.43
CA GLU A 19 6.70 -8.74 -2.28
C GLU A 19 6.07 -8.91 -0.89
N HIS A 20 6.73 -8.45 0.17
CA HIS A 20 6.17 -8.47 1.52
C HIS A 20 4.88 -7.64 1.63
N GLU A 21 4.89 -6.42 1.07
CA GLU A 21 3.68 -5.58 1.05
C GLU A 21 2.57 -6.21 0.20
N ARG A 22 2.92 -6.85 -0.93
CA ARG A 22 1.95 -7.60 -1.77
C ARG A 22 1.31 -8.73 -0.99
N LYS A 23 2.10 -9.51 -0.25
CA LYS A 23 1.61 -10.59 0.59
C LYS A 23 0.64 -10.08 1.66
N ILE A 24 1.01 -9.02 2.39
CA ILE A 24 0.13 -8.43 3.41
C ILE A 24 -1.21 -8.00 2.81
N ARG A 25 -1.19 -7.35 1.63
CA ARG A 25 -2.42 -6.98 0.93
C ARG A 25 -3.29 -8.21 0.62
N GLN A 26 -2.68 -9.28 0.11
CA GLN A 26 -3.38 -10.53 -0.21
C GLN A 26 -3.96 -11.21 1.02
N ASP A 27 -3.21 -11.23 2.13
CA ASP A 27 -3.65 -11.81 3.41
C ASP A 27 -4.88 -11.04 3.94
N LEU A 28 -4.85 -9.70 3.91
CA LEU A 28 -5.97 -8.86 4.34
C LEU A 28 -7.21 -9.06 3.45
N ILE A 29 -7.04 -9.13 2.13
CA ILE A 29 -8.13 -9.44 1.19
C ILE A 29 -8.71 -10.83 1.45
N SER A 30 -7.86 -11.81 1.73
CA SER A 30 -8.31 -13.18 2.00
C SER A 30 -9.11 -13.29 3.29
N GLN A 31 -8.74 -12.51 4.32
CA GLN A 31 -9.41 -12.54 5.63
C GLN A 31 -10.72 -11.75 5.66
N HIS A 32 -10.79 -10.63 4.94
CA HIS A 32 -11.88 -9.66 5.07
C HIS A 32 -12.71 -9.46 3.80
N GLY A 33 -12.38 -10.17 2.73
CA GLY A 33 -12.92 -9.92 1.39
C GLY A 33 -12.22 -8.74 0.70
N ASN A 34 -12.50 -8.58 -0.59
CA ASN A 34 -11.79 -7.66 -1.47
C ASN A 34 -11.80 -6.20 -0.98
N ASP A 35 -12.98 -5.70 -0.62
CA ASP A 35 -13.16 -4.28 -0.33
C ASP A 35 -12.64 -3.93 1.07
N LEU A 36 -13.12 -4.60 2.11
CA LEU A 36 -12.67 -4.39 3.50
C LEU A 36 -11.18 -4.70 3.69
N GLY A 37 -10.66 -5.74 3.03
CA GLY A 37 -9.22 -6.05 3.03
C GLY A 37 -8.39 -4.98 2.34
N THR A 38 -8.88 -4.41 1.23
CA THR A 38 -8.23 -3.28 0.56
C THR A 38 -8.26 -2.02 1.44
N PHE A 39 -9.35 -1.76 2.14
CA PHE A 39 -9.44 -0.66 3.11
C PHE A 39 -8.41 -0.78 4.23
N TYR A 40 -8.33 -1.93 4.90
CA TYR A 40 -7.34 -2.15 5.96
C TYR A 40 -5.90 -2.02 5.48
N TYR A 41 -5.63 -2.46 4.24
CA TYR A 41 -4.31 -2.29 3.65
C TYR A 41 -3.95 -0.79 3.48
N TRP A 42 -4.88 0.02 2.97
CA TRP A 42 -4.66 1.46 2.82
C TRP A 42 -4.51 2.18 4.16
N LEU A 43 -5.31 1.82 5.16
CA LEU A 43 -5.20 2.36 6.51
C LEU A 43 -3.82 2.07 7.11
N ARG A 44 -3.30 0.85 6.92
CA ARG A 44 -1.95 0.47 7.34
C ARG A 44 -0.88 1.30 6.64
N LEU A 45 -1.01 1.53 5.32
CA LEU A 45 -0.06 2.37 4.57
C LEU A 45 -0.04 3.81 5.10
N MET A 46 -1.19 4.38 5.42
CA MET A 46 -1.25 5.71 6.07
C MET A 46 -0.59 5.72 7.43
N ASN A 47 -0.81 4.70 8.25
CA ASN A 47 -0.18 4.67 9.57
C ASN A 47 1.36 4.62 9.46
N ILE A 48 1.89 3.79 8.54
CA ILE A 48 3.35 3.61 8.39
C ILE A 48 4.00 4.81 7.69
N ARG A 49 3.37 5.37 6.65
CA ARG A 49 3.99 6.36 5.76
C ARG A 49 3.38 7.75 5.83
N GLY A 50 2.14 7.86 6.30
CA GLY A 50 1.39 9.12 6.32
C GLY A 50 2.06 10.18 7.18
N THR A 51 2.56 9.83 8.36
CA THR A 51 3.27 10.80 9.23
C THR A 51 4.55 11.31 8.58
N GLN A 52 5.30 10.45 7.89
CA GLN A 52 6.53 10.84 7.20
C GLN A 52 6.21 11.68 5.96
N ALA A 53 5.29 11.23 5.12
CA ALA A 53 4.82 11.97 3.94
C ALA A 53 4.26 13.35 4.31
N PHE A 54 3.52 13.45 5.42
CA PHE A 54 3.03 14.72 5.95
C PHE A 54 4.17 15.67 6.35
N ARG A 55 5.18 15.16 7.07
CA ARG A 55 6.38 15.93 7.43
C ARG A 55 7.19 16.36 6.22
N ASP A 56 7.26 15.50 5.20
CA ASP A 56 7.98 15.75 3.95
C ASP A 56 7.18 16.64 2.97
N GLY A 57 5.95 17.02 3.32
CA GLY A 57 5.08 17.85 2.47
C GLY A 57 4.51 17.13 1.24
N ASP A 58 4.56 15.79 1.21
CA ASP A 58 4.02 14.97 0.12
C ASP A 58 2.49 14.86 0.21
N THR A 59 1.85 15.94 -0.23
CA THR A 59 0.39 16.06 -0.29
C THR A 59 -0.26 15.14 -1.32
N ALA A 60 0.49 14.69 -2.34
CA ALA A 60 0.00 13.79 -3.38
C ALA A 60 -0.27 12.39 -2.79
N PHE A 61 0.69 11.85 -2.03
CA PHE A 61 0.49 10.57 -1.35
C PHE A 61 -0.71 10.60 -0.39
N ILE A 62 -0.83 11.66 0.42
CA ILE A 62 -1.94 11.81 1.36
C ILE A 62 -3.29 11.85 0.61
N ARG A 63 -3.36 12.57 -0.51
CA ARG A 63 -4.56 12.64 -1.36
C ARG A 63 -4.92 11.28 -1.94
N ASP A 64 -3.97 10.56 -2.52
CA ASP A 64 -4.23 9.26 -3.15
C ASP A 64 -4.80 8.26 -2.15
N VAL A 65 -4.29 8.24 -0.93
CA VAL A 65 -4.83 7.33 0.09
C VAL A 65 -6.18 7.79 0.62
N ALA A 66 -6.40 9.09 0.82
CA ALA A 66 -7.71 9.62 1.20
C ALA A 66 -8.79 9.24 0.17
N LEU A 67 -8.49 9.38 -1.13
CA LEU A 67 -9.37 8.98 -2.22
C LEU A 67 -9.61 7.46 -2.24
N ALA A 68 -8.58 6.66 -1.98
CA ALA A 68 -8.74 5.21 -1.89
C ALA A 68 -9.65 4.79 -0.73
N LEU A 69 -9.50 5.41 0.45
CA LEU A 69 -10.35 5.18 1.62
C LEU A 69 -11.80 5.62 1.37
N GLU A 70 -11.98 6.80 0.78
CA GLU A 70 -13.31 7.33 0.41
C GLU A 70 -14.02 6.41 -0.60
N ASN A 71 -13.31 5.91 -1.62
CA ASN A 71 -13.88 5.00 -2.60
C ASN A 71 -14.39 3.70 -1.96
N VAL A 72 -13.66 3.14 -0.99
CA VAL A 72 -14.14 1.94 -0.28
C VAL A 72 -15.32 2.27 0.62
N TYR A 73 -15.27 3.40 1.34
CA TYR A 73 -16.39 3.86 2.14
C TYR A 73 -17.67 4.01 1.31
N ARG A 74 -17.61 4.68 0.15
CA ARG A 74 -18.76 4.87 -0.75
C ARG A 74 -19.36 3.56 -1.26
N ARG A 75 -18.55 2.52 -1.49
CA ARG A 75 -19.04 1.19 -1.92
C ARG A 75 -19.74 0.41 -0.82
N HIS A 76 -19.45 0.70 0.44
CA HIS A 76 -20.03 -0.01 1.59
C HIS A 76 -21.16 0.75 2.27
N ALA A 77 -21.14 2.09 2.23
CA ALA A 77 -22.14 2.95 2.85
C ALA A 77 -23.23 3.42 1.86
N GLY A 78 -23.18 2.99 0.59
CA GLY A 78 -24.13 3.31 -0.47
C GLY A 78 -24.70 2.07 -1.12
#